data_AF-A0A947YUI0-F1
#
_entry.id   AF-A0A947YUI0-F1
#
_cell.length_a   1.000
_cell.length_b   1.000
_cell.length_c   1.000
_cell.angle_alpha   90.00
_cell.angle_beta   90.00
_cell.angle_gamma   90.00
#
_symmetry.space_group_name_H-M   'P 1'
#
loop_
_entity.id
_entity.type
_entity.pdbx_description
1 polymer ?
#
loop_
_entity_poly.entity_id
_entity_poly.type
_entity_poly.pdbx_seq_one_letter_code
_entity_poly.pdbx_strand_id
1 'polypeptide(L)'
;MLKKKDLKYFPQIPVVGLIFIYFITLSFCIPFWFLNNLRAVNRISSRPKISEKWFVALLLFIIITIIGSFINKMNSTLFSTLFAFSELSKFVVFFITLYLNLELKKRIEGLTEGHLQLNIVLMFFFNVFYVQYKINRIPTGKKKKTEAPGNDGE
;
A
#
# COMPACT_ATOMS: atom_id res chain seq x y z
N MET A 1 1.89 20.51 14.45
CA MET A 1 0.62 21.06 13.87
C MET A 1 0.53 20.70 12.38
N LEU A 2 0.02 19.52 12.05
CA LEU A 2 -0.36 19.18 10.68
C LEU A 2 -1.42 20.20 10.20
N LYS A 3 -1.11 21.00 9.18
CA LYS A 3 -2.17 21.76 8.50
C LYS A 3 -3.05 20.71 7.84
N LYS A 4 -4.36 20.74 8.12
CA LYS A 4 -5.43 19.95 7.44
C LYS A 4 -5.28 19.87 5.90
N LYS A 5 -4.51 20.79 5.31
CA LYS A 5 -4.17 20.86 3.89
C LYS A 5 -3.28 19.70 3.41
N ASP A 6 -2.40 19.15 4.25
CA ASP A 6 -1.43 18.13 3.83
C ASP A 6 -2.04 16.72 3.77
N LEU A 7 -3.09 16.47 4.56
CA LEU A 7 -3.89 15.24 4.50
C LEU A 7 -4.84 15.17 3.30
N LYS A 8 -5.00 16.30 2.57
CA LYS A 8 -5.82 16.37 1.35
C LYS A 8 -5.14 15.69 0.14
N TYR A 9 -3.88 15.29 0.27
CA TYR A 9 -3.09 14.71 -0.82
C TYR A 9 -3.19 13.19 -0.93
N PHE A 10 -3.78 12.49 0.05
CA PHE A 10 -4.06 11.07 -0.10
C PHE A 10 -5.37 10.87 -0.85
N PRO A 11 -5.36 10.18 -2.01
CA PRO A 11 -6.59 9.86 -2.71
C PRO A 11 -7.44 8.95 -1.82
N GLN A 12 -8.70 9.34 -1.58
CA GLN A 12 -9.67 8.49 -0.89
C GLN A 12 -10.17 7.45 -1.89
N ILE A 13 -9.52 6.30 -1.90
CA ILE A 13 -9.92 5.19 -2.76
C ILE A 13 -10.91 4.32 -1.97
N PRO A 14 -12.05 3.91 -2.57
CA PRO A 14 -12.98 2.98 -1.94
C PRO A 14 -12.26 1.66 -1.62
N VAL A 15 -12.31 1.24 -0.35
CA VAL A 15 -11.62 0.04 0.13
C VAL A 15 -12.08 -1.21 -0.62
N VAL A 16 -13.37 -1.29 -0.97
CA VAL A 16 -13.95 -2.40 -1.75
C VAL A 16 -13.31 -2.52 -3.14
N GLY A 17 -13.12 -1.39 -3.85
CA GLY A 17 -12.46 -1.41 -5.16
C GLY A 17 -11.00 -1.86 -5.07
N LEU A 18 -10.33 -1.49 -3.97
CA LEU A 18 -8.95 -1.91 -3.71
C LEU A 18 -8.89 -3.43 -3.45
N ILE A 19 -9.86 -3.99 -2.70
CA ILE A 19 -9.95 -5.44 -2.42
C ILE A 19 -10.13 -6.21 -3.72
N PHE A 20 -10.99 -5.71 -4.61
CA PHE A 20 -11.23 -6.32 -5.92
C PHE A 20 -9.94 -6.34 -6.77
N ILE A 21 -9.19 -5.24 -6.79
CA ILE A 21 -7.89 -5.15 -7.47
C ILE A 21 -6.90 -6.16 -6.89
N TYR A 22 -6.86 -6.37 -5.58
CA TYR A 22 -5.95 -7.33 -4.95
C TYR A 22 -6.25 -8.77 -5.30
N PHE A 23 -7.52 -9.16 -5.39
CA PHE A 23 -7.88 -10.50 -5.89
C PHE A 23 -7.43 -10.71 -7.34
N ILE A 24 -7.52 -9.67 -8.18
CA ILE A 24 -7.07 -9.73 -9.58
C ILE A 24 -5.54 -9.73 -9.69
N THR A 25 -4.87 -8.92 -8.88
CA THR A 25 -3.42 -8.69 -8.98
C THR A 25 -2.58 -9.63 -8.13
N LEU A 26 -3.20 -10.42 -7.25
CA LEU A 26 -2.68 -11.60 -6.51
C LEU A 26 -1.36 -11.42 -5.72
N SER A 27 -0.75 -10.22 -5.72
CA SER A 27 0.39 -9.73 -4.93
C SER A 27 0.93 -8.39 -5.47
N PHE A 28 0.64 -8.02 -6.73
CA PHE A 28 1.15 -6.79 -7.35
C PHE A 28 0.56 -5.50 -6.79
N CYS A 29 -0.57 -5.57 -6.08
CA CYS A 29 -1.24 -4.39 -5.55
C CYS A 29 -0.36 -3.58 -4.58
N ILE A 30 0.53 -4.24 -3.83
CA ILE A 30 1.37 -3.60 -2.80
C ILE A 30 2.42 -2.68 -3.43
N PRO A 31 3.35 -3.16 -4.29
CA PRO A 31 4.33 -2.29 -4.94
C PRO A 31 3.67 -1.23 -5.82
N PHE A 32 2.59 -1.58 -6.51
CA PHE A 32 1.86 -0.64 -7.36
C PHE A 32 1.22 0.50 -6.55
N TRP A 33 0.53 0.18 -5.45
CA TRP A 33 -0.04 1.20 -4.58
C TRP A 33 1.05 2.08 -3.96
N PHE A 34 2.17 1.47 -3.56
CA PHE A 34 3.32 2.24 -3.06
C PHE A 34 3.83 3.21 -4.09
N LEU A 35 4.03 2.79 -5.36
CA LEU A 35 4.48 3.68 -6.45
C LEU A 35 3.52 4.86 -6.64
N ASN A 36 2.22 4.59 -6.71
CA ASN A 36 1.20 5.64 -6.91
C ASN A 36 1.12 6.63 -5.75
N ASN A 37 1.31 6.15 -4.52
CA ASN A 37 1.23 6.98 -3.32
C ASN A 37 2.61 7.46 -2.84
N LEU A 38 3.71 7.04 -3.48
CA LEU A 38 5.07 7.36 -3.06
C LEU A 38 5.31 8.86 -3.04
N ARG A 39 4.78 9.56 -4.05
CA ARG A 39 4.87 11.02 -4.15
C ARG A 39 4.12 11.69 -3.00
N ALA A 40 2.96 11.18 -2.61
CA ALA A 40 2.21 11.68 -1.47
C ALA A 40 2.99 11.41 -0.15
N VAL A 41 3.48 10.20 0.04
CA VAL A 41 4.27 9.81 1.23
C VAL A 41 5.57 10.60 1.34
N ASN A 42 6.33 10.75 0.25
CA ASN A 42 7.60 11.48 0.20
C ASN A 42 7.43 13.00 0.32
N ARG A 43 6.27 13.55 -0.04
CA ARG A 43 6.01 14.99 0.07
C ARG A 43 5.68 15.41 1.50
N ILE A 44 5.10 14.52 2.28
CA ILE A 44 4.62 14.81 3.63
C ILE A 44 5.70 14.44 4.68
N SER A 45 6.56 13.46 4.37
CA SER A 45 7.59 12.97 5.28
C SER A 45 8.85 13.84 5.29
N SER A 46 9.30 14.26 6.49
CA SER A 46 10.62 14.89 6.74
C SER A 46 11.79 13.90 6.76
N ARG A 47 11.52 12.58 6.73
CA ARG A 47 12.55 11.53 6.58
C ARG A 47 13.13 11.49 5.16
N PRO A 48 14.35 10.93 4.96
CA PRO A 48 14.93 10.73 3.63
C PRO A 48 13.91 10.07 2.69
N LYS A 49 13.84 10.64 1.47
CA LYS A 49 12.92 10.21 0.42
C LYS A 49 13.21 8.75 0.07
N ILE A 50 12.18 7.91 0.06
CA ILE A 50 12.34 6.55 -0.45
C ILE A 50 12.48 6.66 -1.97
N SER A 51 13.55 6.08 -2.52
CA SER A 51 13.78 6.08 -3.95
C SER A 51 12.78 5.16 -4.65
N GLU A 52 12.10 5.72 -5.66
CA GLU A 52 11.14 5.00 -6.52
C GLU A 52 11.79 3.79 -7.21
N LYS A 53 13.11 3.86 -7.46
CA LYS A 53 13.89 2.81 -8.13
C LYS A 53 13.80 1.45 -7.43
N TRP A 54 13.73 1.42 -6.09
CA TRP A 54 13.62 0.16 -5.34
C TRP A 54 12.28 -0.54 -5.58
N PHE A 55 11.19 0.23 -5.71
CA PHE A 55 9.87 -0.33 -5.98
C PHE A 55 9.74 -0.80 -7.43
N VAL A 56 10.32 -0.07 -8.38
CA VAL A 56 10.39 -0.50 -9.79
C VAL A 56 11.22 -1.79 -9.90
N ALA A 57 12.36 -1.87 -9.23
CA ALA A 57 13.18 -3.09 -9.20
C ALA A 57 12.42 -4.27 -8.57
N LEU A 58 11.70 -4.05 -7.47
CA LEU A 58 10.85 -5.06 -6.85
C LEU A 58 9.74 -5.54 -7.80
N LEU A 59 9.07 -4.60 -8.48
CA LEU A 59 8.01 -4.91 -9.44
C LEU A 59 8.56 -5.77 -10.59
N LEU A 60 9.69 -5.37 -11.17
CA LEU A 60 10.37 -6.13 -12.22
C LEU A 60 10.79 -7.52 -11.73
N PHE A 61 11.33 -7.62 -10.51
CA PHE A 61 11.71 -8.89 -9.91
C PHE A 61 10.52 -9.84 -9.74
N ILE A 62 9.36 -9.34 -9.29
CA ILE A 62 8.13 -10.13 -9.18
C ILE A 62 7.67 -10.60 -10.57
N ILE A 63 7.68 -9.73 -11.58
CA ILE A 63 7.32 -10.09 -12.97
C ILE A 63 8.23 -11.21 -13.48
N ILE A 64 9.55 -11.06 -13.34
CA ILE A 64 10.53 -12.06 -13.78
C ILE A 64 10.30 -13.39 -13.06
N THR A 65 10.03 -13.36 -11.75
CA THR A 65 9.76 -14.56 -10.95
C THR A 65 8.50 -15.29 -11.41
N ILE A 66 7.44 -14.56 -11.74
CA ILE A 66 6.19 -15.13 -12.25
C ILE A 66 6.40 -15.76 -13.63
N ILE A 67 7.09 -15.06 -14.53
CA ILE A 67 7.43 -15.57 -15.87
C ILE A 67 8.27 -16.84 -15.74
N GLY A 68 9.32 -16.81 -14.91
CA GLY A 68 10.18 -17.96 -14.65
C GLY A 68 9.41 -19.16 -14.08
N SER A 69 8.46 -18.92 -13.18
CA SER A 69 7.59 -19.97 -12.63
C SER A 69 6.68 -20.59 -13.70
N PHE A 70 6.17 -19.77 -14.63
CA PHE A 70 5.33 -20.25 -15.74
C PHE A 70 6.13 -21.11 -16.72
N ILE A 71 7.34 -20.66 -17.09
CA ILE A 71 8.26 -21.40 -17.97
C ILE A 71 8.66 -22.74 -17.33
N ASN A 72 9.00 -22.74 -16.04
CA ASN A 72 9.37 -23.97 -15.32
C ASN A 72 8.22 -24.99 -15.30
N LYS A 73 6.97 -24.53 -15.16
CA LYS A 73 5.79 -25.41 -15.21
C LYS A 73 5.58 -26.04 -16.60
N MET A 74 6.00 -25.36 -17.67
CA MET A 74 5.92 -25.88 -19.04
C MET A 74 7.06 -26.84 -19.41
N ASN A 75 8.18 -26.83 -18.70
CA ASN A 75 9.37 -27.61 -19.06
C ASN A 75 9.95 -28.35 -17.84
N SER A 76 9.64 -29.64 -17.71
CA SER A 76 9.94 -30.47 -16.53
C SER A 76 11.43 -30.75 -16.29
N THR A 77 12.32 -30.41 -17.23
CA THR A 77 13.73 -30.79 -17.20
C THR A 77 14.61 -29.85 -16.36
N LEU A 78 14.15 -28.62 -16.07
CA LEU A 78 14.87 -27.60 -15.29
C LEU A 78 14.39 -27.49 -13.83
N PHE A 79 13.68 -28.53 -13.35
CA PHE A 79 12.79 -28.44 -12.19
C PHE A 79 13.50 -28.12 -10.87
N SER A 80 14.71 -28.63 -10.59
CA SER A 80 15.31 -28.53 -9.25
C SER A 80 15.91 -27.14 -8.95
N THR A 81 16.71 -26.59 -9.85
CA THR A 81 17.39 -25.29 -9.63
C THR A 81 16.42 -24.13 -9.70
N LEU A 82 15.44 -24.18 -10.63
CA LEU A 82 14.42 -23.14 -10.76
C LEU A 82 13.41 -23.20 -9.61
N PHE A 83 13.13 -24.38 -9.04
CA PHE A 83 12.26 -24.50 -7.87
C PHE A 83 12.86 -23.85 -6.63
N ALA A 84 14.13 -24.13 -6.31
CA ALA A 84 14.81 -23.48 -5.19
C ALA A 84 14.86 -21.94 -5.35
N PHE A 85 15.08 -21.45 -6.58
CA PHE A 85 15.03 -20.03 -6.88
C PHE A 85 13.61 -19.43 -6.73
N SER A 86 12.57 -20.21 -7.05
CA SER A 86 11.17 -19.80 -6.89
C SER A 86 10.76 -19.68 -5.41
N GLU A 87 11.25 -20.56 -4.53
CA GLU A 87 10.98 -20.47 -3.10
C GLU A 87 11.78 -19.35 -2.43
N LEU A 88 13.06 -19.19 -2.81
CA LEU A 88 13.89 -18.10 -2.32
C LEU A 88 13.32 -16.73 -2.71
N SER A 89 12.85 -16.58 -3.95
CA SER A 89 12.24 -15.33 -4.42
C SER A 89 10.94 -14.99 -3.67
N LYS A 90 10.09 -15.97 -3.34
CA LYS A 90 8.93 -15.76 -2.45
C LYS A 90 9.36 -15.24 -1.08
N PHE A 91 10.41 -15.84 -0.51
CA PHE A 91 10.97 -15.42 0.78
C PHE A 91 11.51 -13.98 0.73
N VAL A 92 12.24 -13.62 -0.32
CA VAL A 92 12.74 -12.26 -0.55
C VAL A 92 11.60 -11.26 -0.68
N VAL A 93 10.57 -11.57 -1.49
CA VAL A 93 9.39 -10.72 -1.65
C VAL A 93 8.65 -10.53 -0.33
N PHE A 94 8.54 -11.59 0.46
CA PHE A 94 7.92 -11.55 1.78
C PHE A 94 8.66 -10.59 2.73
N PHE A 95 9.99 -10.73 2.86
CA PHE A 95 10.80 -9.86 3.71
C PHE A 95 10.80 -8.41 3.25
N ILE A 96 10.87 -8.17 1.94
CA ILE A 96 10.78 -6.81 1.39
C ILE A 96 9.41 -6.21 1.70
N THR A 97 8.33 -6.97 1.53
CA THR A 97 6.97 -6.53 1.87
C THR A 97 6.84 -6.20 3.35
N LEU A 98 7.38 -7.03 4.23
CA LEU A 98 7.42 -6.77 5.68
C LEU A 98 8.17 -5.48 6.00
N TYR A 99 9.37 -5.32 5.44
CA TYR A 99 10.19 -4.12 5.61
C TYR A 99 9.44 -2.84 5.16
N LEU A 100 8.79 -2.89 4.00
CA LEU A 100 8.01 -1.78 3.46
C LEU A 100 6.83 -1.42 4.38
N ASN A 101 6.12 -2.41 4.91
CA ASN A 101 5.05 -2.19 5.87
C ASN A 101 5.56 -1.51 7.15
N LEU A 102 6.70 -1.96 7.69
CA LEU A 102 7.31 -1.34 8.87
C LEU A 102 7.73 0.10 8.62
N GLU A 103 8.32 0.38 7.46
CA GLU A 103 8.75 1.72 7.09
C GLU A 103 7.55 2.66 6.87
N LEU A 104 6.48 2.17 6.24
CA LEU A 104 5.23 2.90 6.07
C LEU A 104 4.56 3.20 7.40
N LYS A 105 4.51 2.22 8.31
CA LYS A 105 4.03 2.41 9.68
C LYS A 105 4.77 3.55 10.35
N LYS A 106 6.11 3.47 10.40
CA LYS A 106 6.96 4.50 11.04
C LYS A 106 6.72 5.89 10.46
N ARG A 107 6.53 5.97 9.13
CA ARG A 107 6.24 7.25 8.45
C ARG A 107 4.87 7.77 8.83
N ILE A 108 3.81 6.98 8.73
CA ILE A 108 2.44 7.43 9.04
C ILE A 108 2.28 7.78 10.52
N GLU A 109 2.85 7.00 11.43
CA GLU A 109 2.83 7.29 12.87
C GLU A 109 3.63 8.55 13.19
N GLY A 110 4.82 8.70 12.60
CA GLY A 110 5.62 9.92 12.75
C GLY A 110 4.92 11.16 12.19
N LEU A 111 4.19 11.01 11.08
CA LEU A 111 3.41 12.08 10.47
C LEU A 111 2.25 12.53 11.36
N THR A 112 1.56 11.58 11.99
CA THR A 112 0.40 11.88 12.82
C THR A 112 0.76 12.23 14.25
N GLU A 113 2.04 12.50 14.56
CA GLU A 113 2.54 12.72 15.92
C GLU A 113 2.08 11.61 16.89
N GLY A 114 1.88 10.38 16.38
CA GLY A 114 1.37 9.24 17.14
C GLY A 114 -0.16 9.17 17.29
N HIS A 115 -0.93 10.13 16.76
CA HIS A 115 -2.41 10.10 16.82
C HIS A 115 -3.02 8.94 16.02
N LEU A 116 -2.34 8.45 14.99
CA LEU A 116 -2.79 7.33 14.19
C LEU A 116 -1.87 6.13 14.38
N GLN A 117 -2.17 5.34 15.41
CA GLN A 117 -1.45 4.09 15.65
C GLN A 117 -1.87 3.02 14.65
N LEU A 118 -0.88 2.42 13.98
CA LEU A 118 -1.07 1.34 13.03
C LEU A 118 -0.65 0.02 13.70
N ASN A 119 -1.58 -0.93 13.74
CA ASN A 119 -1.27 -2.26 14.26
C ASN A 119 -0.52 -3.05 13.18
N ILE A 120 0.67 -3.56 13.55
CA ILE A 120 1.56 -4.29 12.64
C ILE A 120 0.93 -5.60 12.17
N VAL A 121 0.15 -6.26 13.03
CA VAL A 121 -0.55 -7.51 12.71
C VAL A 121 -1.64 -7.24 11.69
N LEU A 122 -2.41 -6.18 11.87
CA LEU A 122 -3.42 -5.78 10.87
C LEU A 122 -2.77 -5.32 9.57
N MET A 123 -1.62 -4.64 9.61
CA MET A 123 -0.85 -4.35 8.40
C MET A 123 -0.30 -5.61 7.74
N PHE A 124 0.03 -6.65 8.49
CA PHE A 124 0.50 -7.90 7.90
C PHE A 124 -0.62 -8.61 7.12
N PHE A 125 -1.81 -8.74 7.72
CA PHE A 125 -2.94 -9.42 7.08
C PHE A 125 -3.64 -8.57 6.01
N PHE A 126 -3.78 -7.27 6.26
CA PHE A 126 -4.56 -6.37 5.41
C PHE A 126 -3.70 -5.34 4.66
N ASN A 127 -2.38 -5.32 4.86
CA ASN A 127 -1.40 -4.48 4.15
C ASN A 127 -1.91 -3.05 3.91
N VAL A 128 -2.02 -2.72 2.63
CA VAL A 128 -2.44 -1.44 2.10
C VAL A 128 -3.90 -1.11 2.42
N PHE A 129 -4.76 -2.10 2.61
CA PHE A 129 -6.17 -1.89 2.96
C PHE A 129 -6.33 -1.27 4.32
N TYR A 130 -5.58 -1.79 5.30
CA TYR A 130 -5.65 -1.26 6.65
C TYR A 130 -5.11 0.17 6.70
N VAL A 131 -4.03 0.44 5.97
CA VAL A 131 -3.47 1.77 5.83
C VAL A 131 -4.48 2.71 5.16
N GLN A 132 -5.04 2.34 4.00
CA GLN A 132 -6.02 3.14 3.28
C GLN A 132 -7.29 3.37 4.12
N TYR A 133 -7.79 2.34 4.82
CA TYR A 133 -8.93 2.44 5.72
C TYR A 133 -8.67 3.43 6.86
N LYS A 134 -7.50 3.35 7.51
CA LYS A 134 -7.12 4.28 8.56
C LYS A 134 -6.96 5.71 8.04
N ILE A 135 -6.35 5.89 6.87
CA ILE A 135 -6.23 7.19 6.19
C ILE A 135 -7.63 7.76 5.88
N ASN A 136 -8.54 6.93 5.36
CA ASN A 136 -9.91 7.34 5.03
C ASN A 136 -10.72 7.74 6.27
N ARG A 137 -10.39 7.20 7.45
CA ARG A 137 -11.01 7.54 8.73
C ARG A 137 -10.46 8.80 9.40
N ILE A 138 -9.39 9.40 8.87
CA ILE A 138 -8.93 10.69 9.36
C ILE A 138 -10.02 11.71 9.04
N PRO A 139 -10.60 12.42 10.02
CA PRO A 139 -11.69 13.36 9.80
C PRO A 139 -11.20 14.51 8.91
N THR A 140 -11.35 14.33 7.61
CA THR A 140 -11.28 15.40 6.63
C THR A 140 -12.41 16.34 7.00
N GLY A 141 -12.09 17.59 7.34
CA GLY A 141 -13.06 18.59 7.79
C GLY A 141 -14.05 19.04 6.70
N LYS A 142 -14.59 18.12 5.90
CA LYS A 142 -15.81 18.36 5.14
C LYS A 142 -16.92 18.47 6.18
N LYS A 143 -17.23 19.72 6.54
CA LYS A 143 -18.52 20.06 7.15
C LYS A 143 -19.57 19.30 6.34
N LYS A 144 -20.30 18.39 6.99
CA LYS A 144 -21.64 18.02 6.52
C LYS A 144 -22.31 19.36 6.20
N LYS A 145 -22.63 19.61 4.93
CA LYS A 145 -23.58 20.65 4.59
C LYS A 145 -24.85 20.18 5.29
N THR A 146 -25.13 20.77 6.44
CA THR A 146 -26.41 20.62 7.12
C THR A 146 -27.45 20.95 6.07
N GLU A 147 -28.20 19.95 5.62
CA GLU A 147 -29.47 20.16 4.96
C GLU A 147 -30.25 21.10 5.89
N ALA A 148 -30.46 22.33 5.45
CA ALA A 148 -31.29 23.26 6.17
C ALA A 148 -32.68 22.61 6.31
N PRO A 149 -33.31 22.65 7.49
CA PRO A 149 -34.71 22.23 7.60
C PRO A 149 -35.50 23.09 6.62
N GLY A 150 -36.17 22.43 5.68
CA GLY A 150 -37.13 23.07 4.80
C GLY A 150 -38.09 23.85 5.67
N ASN A 151 -38.15 25.16 5.43
CA ASN A 151 -39.03 26.09 6.09
C ASN A 151 -40.47 25.65 5.79
N ASP A 152 -41.18 25.18 6.83
CA ASP A 152 -42.63 25.10 6.84
C ASP A 152 -43.16 26.53 6.72
N GLY A 153 -43.87 26.84 5.63
CA GLY A 153 -44.54 28.12 5.47
C GLY A 153 -44.99 28.36 4.03
N GLU A 154 -46.12 27.77 3.64
CA GLU A 154 -47.43 28.46 3.53
C GLU A 154 -48.55 27.44 3.31
#